data_AF-C1G5I7-F1
#
_entry.id   AF-C1G5I7-F1
#
_cell.length_a   1.000
_cell.length_b   1.000
_cell.length_c   1.000
_cell.angle_alpha   90.00
_cell.angle_beta   90.00
_cell.angle_gamma   90.00
#
_symmetry.space_group_name_H-M   'P 1'
#
loop_
_entity.id
_entity.type
_entity.pdbx_description
1 polymer ?
#
loop_
_entity_poly.entity_id
_entity_poly.type
_entity_poly.pdbx_seq_one_letter_code
_entity_poly.pdbx_strand_id
1 'polypeptide(L)'
;MTRETTSVPPQFAKPILQYTRTRQEALYIRRALTLYLKAQIEFSGDSHVSHITLCVPHNATNVKRIPPELKNGLRAQYLQALHANIAAKREYNEVLLEIAAQKKVMHSSSTGSVGEESSNKGGEVQAYLGLLRSRRDHGKILIFQHYLEKLNKMEAGQAGYLGLSDEQALSRQAAESSAVSATLTSRGRDGCGTDVEALFHRLERAVLRAKNQADIEKKLLEKLKYQHPSEDEKPVPPGKKLEALRWTHTELVRWVEEKLVESSPMDDQGPIEDEAMIVASDVETIQILEETKSQIQEQYAAYVRARKALLSAVSTASQPLSVGFQTPQRRLAPSEKQQNTPTPDLALLLSSISEHLLPLSKAQKAPSMQKSHLSAILAKEKWTTCRMLDRLRDESHLLPEYPILTRQPRFKHAVAAINRLPSLLSSPTNPNERSEIVTHAEAWAFAAKEAGDVTRGYIEQRTDIATELARNAEDTLKEMYELMNQDFEEATASKAKDKEDDGDIWTSESRFARNRGRQARSEKRPKGPWSGLNGRVCAIGDG
;
A
#
# COMPACT_ATOMS: atom_id res chain seq x y z
N MET A 1 43.74 24.97 -46.91
CA MET A 1 43.23 24.04 -47.95
C MET A 1 41.76 23.72 -47.67
N THR A 2 40.85 24.55 -48.15
CA THR A 2 39.40 24.34 -48.05
C THR A 2 38.91 23.82 -49.39
N ARG A 3 38.48 22.56 -49.44
CA ARG A 3 37.85 21.98 -50.63
C ARG A 3 36.48 22.61 -50.81
N GLU A 4 36.38 23.58 -51.69
CA GLU A 4 35.11 24.05 -52.23
C GLU A 4 34.59 22.97 -53.19
N THR A 5 33.72 22.10 -52.69
CA THR A 5 32.95 21.20 -53.55
C THR A 5 31.74 21.96 -54.08
N THR A 6 31.86 22.52 -55.27
CA THR A 6 30.75 23.00 -56.09
C THR A 6 29.95 21.80 -56.62
N SER A 7 29.24 21.14 -55.70
CA SER A 7 28.29 20.08 -56.06
C SER A 7 27.02 20.73 -56.57
N VAL A 8 26.81 20.70 -57.89
CA VAL A 8 25.53 21.10 -58.50
C VAL A 8 24.41 20.26 -57.85
N PRO A 9 23.45 20.89 -57.14
CA PRO A 9 22.44 20.16 -56.40
C PRO A 9 21.41 19.54 -57.37
N PRO A 10 20.91 18.34 -57.06
CA PRO A 10 19.96 17.65 -57.93
C PRO A 10 18.65 18.43 -58.09
N GLN A 11 17.98 18.31 -59.24
CA GLN A 11 16.85 19.18 -59.62
C GLN A 11 15.69 19.18 -58.61
N PHE A 12 15.46 18.07 -57.89
CA PHE A 12 14.45 17.98 -56.84
C PHE A 12 14.77 18.79 -55.57
N ALA A 13 16.05 19.12 -55.34
CA ALA A 13 16.49 19.90 -54.18
C ALA A 13 16.37 21.41 -54.41
N LYS A 14 16.20 21.87 -55.66
CA LYS A 14 16.04 23.30 -56.02
C LYS A 14 14.98 24.06 -55.21
N PRO A 15 13.75 23.54 -54.97
CA PRO A 15 12.77 24.23 -54.12
C PRO A 15 13.18 24.28 -52.63
N ILE A 16 13.95 23.29 -52.16
CA ILE A 16 14.38 23.17 -50.77
C ILE A 16 15.62 24.04 -50.48
N LEU A 17 16.44 24.33 -51.51
CA LEU A 17 17.62 25.21 -51.41
C LEU A 17 17.30 26.62 -50.93
N GLN A 18 16.10 27.12 -51.21
CA GLN A 18 15.64 28.43 -50.70
C GLN A 18 15.51 28.44 -49.17
N TYR A 19 15.28 27.28 -48.57
CA TYR A 19 15.09 27.09 -47.13
C TYR A 19 16.28 26.41 -46.43
N THR A 20 17.21 25.78 -47.16
CA THR A 20 18.42 25.17 -46.59
C THR A 20 19.59 26.15 -46.64
N ARG A 21 19.99 26.63 -45.46
CA ARG A 21 21.19 27.44 -45.29
C ARG A 21 22.40 26.56 -45.01
N THR A 22 23.58 27.01 -45.44
CA THR A 22 24.83 26.36 -45.05
C THR A 22 24.99 26.39 -43.52
N ARG A 23 25.72 25.42 -42.94
CA ARG A 23 25.91 25.33 -41.48
C ARG A 23 26.49 26.63 -40.91
N GLN A 24 27.40 27.28 -41.65
CA GLN A 24 28.03 28.53 -41.24
C GLN A 24 27.05 29.71 -41.27
N GLU A 25 26.27 29.86 -42.34
CA GLU A 25 25.21 30.88 -42.41
C GLU A 25 24.16 30.69 -41.32
N ALA A 26 23.73 29.45 -41.06
CA ALA A 26 22.77 29.16 -40.00
C ALA A 26 23.30 29.54 -38.61
N LEU A 27 24.59 29.30 -38.33
CA LEU A 27 25.24 29.73 -37.09
C LEU A 27 25.34 31.26 -37.01
N TYR A 28 25.69 31.93 -38.09
CA TYR A 28 25.74 33.40 -38.15
C TYR A 28 24.37 34.03 -37.89
N ILE A 29 23.32 33.53 -38.57
CA ILE A 29 21.94 33.99 -38.39
C ILE A 29 21.48 33.76 -36.94
N ARG A 30 21.74 32.59 -36.36
CA ARG A 30 21.43 32.32 -34.96
C ARG A 30 22.12 33.33 -34.05
N ARG A 31 23.43 33.55 -34.21
CA ARG A 31 24.22 34.52 -33.43
C ARG A 31 23.62 35.93 -33.50
N ALA A 32 23.31 36.41 -34.70
CA ALA A 32 22.69 37.72 -34.89
C ALA A 32 21.33 37.83 -34.20
N LEU A 33 20.47 36.80 -34.33
CA LEU A 33 19.16 36.76 -33.68
C LEU A 33 19.25 36.78 -32.16
N THR A 34 20.22 36.07 -31.58
CA THR A 34 20.40 36.06 -30.13
C THR A 34 20.93 37.36 -29.59
N LEU A 35 21.86 38.03 -30.29
CA LEU A 35 22.29 39.36 -29.90
C LEU A 35 21.12 40.34 -29.95
N TYR A 36 20.30 40.25 -31.00
CA TYR A 36 19.10 41.08 -31.15
C TYR A 36 18.08 40.85 -30.02
N LEU A 37 17.71 39.60 -29.73
CA LEU A 37 16.76 39.29 -28.66
C LEU A 37 17.32 39.60 -27.27
N LYS A 38 18.62 39.37 -27.04
CA LYS A 38 19.28 39.76 -25.79
C LYS A 38 19.24 41.28 -25.57
N ALA A 39 19.34 42.08 -26.63
CA ALA A 39 19.23 43.54 -26.50
C ALA A 39 17.82 44.01 -26.11
N GLN A 40 16.79 43.25 -26.50
CA GLN A 40 15.36 43.58 -26.31
C GLN A 40 14.76 43.00 -25.02
N ILE A 41 15.39 42.02 -24.39
CA ILE A 41 14.88 41.34 -23.19
C ILE A 41 15.80 41.66 -22.00
N GLU A 42 15.21 42.06 -20.89
CA GLU A 42 15.91 42.24 -19.61
C GLU A 42 15.83 40.94 -18.80
N PHE A 43 16.98 40.50 -18.30
CA PHE A 43 17.11 39.28 -17.52
C PHE A 43 17.46 39.60 -16.07
N SER A 44 16.95 38.82 -15.12
CA SER A 44 17.41 38.86 -13.73
C SER A 44 18.78 38.17 -13.62
N GLY A 45 19.84 38.97 -13.44
CA GLY A 45 21.22 38.52 -13.20
C GLY A 45 22.06 38.27 -14.45
N ASP A 46 23.39 38.22 -14.27
CA ASP A 46 24.41 38.06 -15.31
C ASP A 46 24.55 36.62 -15.85
N SER A 47 23.43 35.94 -16.08
CA SER A 47 23.46 34.60 -16.66
C SER A 47 23.80 34.67 -18.16
N HIS A 48 24.67 33.79 -18.64
CA HIS A 48 25.02 33.71 -20.06
C HIS A 48 23.80 33.30 -20.89
N VAL A 49 23.21 34.28 -21.58
CA VAL A 49 22.04 34.10 -22.44
C VAL A 49 22.45 33.35 -23.72
N SER A 50 22.21 32.03 -23.72
CA SER A 50 22.42 31.18 -24.90
C SER A 50 21.19 31.20 -25.84
N HIS A 51 21.37 30.76 -27.09
CA HIS A 51 20.26 30.61 -28.06
C HIS A 51 19.09 29.78 -27.51
N ILE A 52 19.40 28.75 -26.73
CA ILE A 52 18.41 27.81 -26.17
C ILE A 52 17.65 28.47 -25.01
N THR A 53 18.35 29.25 -24.18
CA THR A 53 17.75 29.99 -23.07
C THR A 53 16.77 31.06 -23.57
N LEU A 54 16.99 31.62 -24.76
CA LEU A 54 16.09 32.59 -25.39
C LEU A 54 14.83 31.99 -25.97
N CYS A 55 14.76 30.69 -26.22
CA CYS A 55 13.55 30.02 -26.67
C CYS A 55 12.50 29.90 -25.55
N VAL A 56 12.95 29.77 -24.29
CA VAL A 56 12.08 29.78 -23.11
C VAL A 56 12.77 30.56 -21.99
N PRO A 57 12.62 31.89 -21.96
CA PRO A 57 13.30 32.73 -20.99
C PRO A 57 12.58 32.66 -19.63
N HIS A 58 13.12 31.85 -18.72
CA HIS A 58 12.58 31.71 -17.36
C HIS A 58 12.97 32.90 -16.46
N ASN A 59 14.10 33.53 -16.77
CA ASN A 59 14.68 34.65 -16.00
C ASN A 59 14.38 36.02 -16.63
N ALA A 60 13.44 36.11 -17.59
CA ALA A 60 13.09 37.40 -18.18
C ALA A 60 12.21 38.21 -17.20
N THR A 61 12.67 39.41 -16.86
CA THR A 61 11.97 40.32 -15.95
C THR A 61 11.10 41.29 -16.71
N ASN A 62 11.57 41.82 -17.84
CA ASN A 62 10.87 42.77 -18.70
C ASN A 62 11.30 42.64 -20.16
N VAL A 63 10.44 43.13 -21.08
CA VAL A 63 10.78 43.31 -22.49
C VAL A 63 10.81 44.81 -22.78
N LYS A 64 11.88 45.29 -23.42
CA LYS A 64 12.00 46.69 -23.85
C LYS A 64 10.99 47.01 -24.96
N ARG A 65 10.73 48.31 -25.19
CA ARG A 65 9.75 48.78 -26.18
C ARG A 65 10.03 48.17 -27.56
N ILE A 66 9.08 47.37 -28.07
CA ILE A 66 9.18 46.68 -29.35
C ILE A 66 9.47 47.73 -30.45
N PRO A 67 10.56 47.58 -31.23
CA PRO A 67 10.87 48.54 -32.28
C PRO A 67 9.73 48.59 -33.32
N PRO A 68 9.31 49.80 -33.74
CA PRO A 68 8.19 49.98 -34.66
C PRO A 68 8.45 49.43 -36.08
N GLU A 69 9.69 49.04 -36.37
CA GLU A 69 10.12 48.45 -37.64
C GLU A 69 9.66 46.98 -37.81
N LEU A 70 9.28 46.30 -36.72
CA LEU A 70 8.90 44.88 -36.75
C LEU A 70 7.41 44.61 -36.61
N LYS A 71 6.55 45.64 -36.71
CA LYS A 71 5.12 45.61 -36.34
C LYS A 71 4.32 44.39 -36.81
N ASN A 72 4.68 43.75 -37.93
CA ASN A 72 3.98 42.59 -38.48
C ASN A 72 4.84 41.32 -38.63
N GLY A 73 6.03 41.27 -38.03
CA GLY A 73 6.94 40.12 -38.13
C GLY A 73 6.78 39.10 -36.99
N LEU A 74 7.16 37.85 -37.25
CA LEU A 74 7.20 36.76 -36.25
C LEU A 74 7.95 37.16 -34.96
N ARG A 75 9.00 37.98 -35.10
CA ARG A 75 9.79 38.48 -33.97
C ARG A 75 9.00 39.43 -33.07
N ALA A 76 8.16 40.29 -33.64
CA ALA A 76 7.31 41.17 -32.84
C ALA A 76 6.21 40.37 -32.13
N GLN A 77 5.61 39.39 -32.82
CA GLN A 77 4.65 38.47 -32.19
C GLN A 77 5.28 37.71 -31.02
N TYR A 78 6.52 37.25 -31.18
CA TYR A 78 7.26 36.60 -30.09
C TYR A 78 7.48 37.54 -28.89
N LEU A 79 7.95 38.77 -29.12
CA LEU A 79 8.16 39.74 -28.05
C LEU A 79 6.85 40.17 -27.38
N GLN A 80 5.75 40.29 -28.15
CA GLN A 80 4.42 40.58 -27.62
C GLN A 80 3.88 39.42 -26.77
N ALA A 81 4.04 38.18 -27.23
CA ALA A 81 3.66 37.00 -26.46
C ALA A 81 4.50 36.87 -25.18
N LEU A 82 5.79 37.21 -25.25
CA LEU A 82 6.67 37.23 -24.08
C LEU A 82 6.22 38.28 -23.07
N HIS A 83 5.91 39.50 -23.54
CA HIS A 83 5.38 40.57 -22.69
C HIS A 83 4.07 40.17 -22.01
N ALA A 84 3.13 39.57 -22.75
CA ALA A 84 1.88 39.05 -22.21
C ALA A 84 2.11 37.91 -21.19
N ASN A 85 3.09 37.03 -21.44
CA ASN A 85 3.45 35.95 -20.51
C ASN A 85 4.02 36.50 -19.19
N ILE A 86 4.89 37.51 -19.26
CA ILE A 86 5.43 38.17 -18.06
C ILE A 86 4.30 38.85 -17.28
N ALA A 87 3.38 39.56 -17.95
CA ALA A 87 2.23 40.18 -17.30
C ALA A 87 1.34 39.14 -16.60
N ALA A 88 0.98 38.06 -17.29
CA ALA A 88 0.19 36.97 -16.72
C ALA A 88 0.87 36.30 -15.52
N LYS A 89 2.20 36.16 -15.54
CA LYS A 89 2.97 35.64 -14.40
C LYS A 89 2.93 36.58 -13.19
N ARG A 90 2.96 37.90 -13.41
CA ARG A 90 2.85 38.89 -12.32
C ARG A 90 1.47 38.85 -11.70
N GLU A 91 0.42 38.91 -12.51
CA GLU A 91 -0.97 38.81 -12.06
C GLU A 91 -1.20 37.50 -11.29
N TYR A 92 -0.69 36.38 -11.79
CA TYR A 92 -0.77 35.10 -11.07
C TYR A 92 -0.08 35.16 -9.70
N ASN A 93 1.12 35.73 -9.63
CA ASN A 93 1.85 35.86 -8.37
C ASN A 93 1.13 36.82 -7.39
N GLU A 94 0.53 37.90 -7.88
CA GLU A 94 -0.29 38.82 -7.08
C GLU A 94 -1.50 38.09 -6.49
N VAL A 95 -2.24 37.32 -7.30
CA VAL A 95 -3.35 36.48 -6.83
C VAL A 95 -2.88 35.47 -5.78
N LEU A 96 -1.72 34.84 -5.97
CA LEU A 96 -1.15 33.93 -4.97
C LEU A 96 -0.84 34.64 -3.65
N LEU A 97 -0.29 35.86 -3.70
CA LEU A 97 -0.03 36.67 -2.51
C LEU A 97 -1.32 37.11 -1.82
N GLU A 98 -2.36 37.47 -2.57
CA GLU A 98 -3.69 37.79 -2.03
C GLU A 98 -4.31 36.58 -1.33
N ILE A 99 -4.26 35.39 -1.94
CA ILE A 99 -4.73 34.14 -1.32
C ILE A 99 -3.96 33.85 -0.03
N ALA A 100 -2.63 34.03 -0.04
CA ALA A 100 -1.80 33.85 1.14
C ALA A 100 -2.13 34.88 2.24
N ALA A 101 -2.42 36.13 1.88
CA ALA A 101 -2.83 37.17 2.82
C ALA A 101 -4.22 36.89 3.42
N GLN A 102 -5.20 36.50 2.60
CA GLN A 102 -6.55 36.11 3.07
C GLN A 102 -6.48 34.91 4.01
N LYS A 103 -5.64 33.91 3.69
CA LYS A 103 -5.41 32.75 4.56
C LYS A 103 -4.82 33.17 5.92
N LYS A 104 -3.86 34.11 5.95
CA LYS A 104 -3.31 34.63 7.19
C LYS A 104 -4.35 35.40 8.02
N VAL A 105 -5.20 36.20 7.38
CA VAL A 105 -6.28 36.94 8.05
C VAL A 105 -7.32 35.99 8.65
N MET A 106 -7.72 34.93 7.93
CA MET A 106 -8.60 33.89 8.47
C MET A 106 -8.01 33.14 9.67
N HIS A 107 -6.69 32.93 9.70
CA HIS A 107 -6.03 32.27 10.82
C HIS A 107 -5.81 33.20 12.02
N SER A 108 -5.68 34.52 11.82
CA SER A 108 -5.52 35.48 12.92
C SER A 108 -6.84 35.90 13.58
N SER A 109 -7.98 35.81 12.89
CA SER A 109 -9.30 36.12 13.47
C SER A 109 -9.90 34.98 14.31
N SER A 110 -9.26 33.81 14.32
CA SER A 110 -9.71 32.63 15.08
C SER A 110 -9.33 32.67 16.58
N THR A 111 -8.50 33.62 17.03
CA THR A 111 -7.97 33.63 18.41
C THR A 111 -8.48 34.78 19.27
N GLY A 112 -9.50 35.52 18.85
CA GLY A 112 -10.04 36.58 19.70
C GLY A 112 -11.38 37.13 19.26
N SER A 113 -12.47 36.45 19.61
CA SER A 113 -13.71 37.12 20.04
C SER A 113 -14.73 36.06 20.49
N VAL A 114 -15.05 36.11 21.79
CA VAL A 114 -16.22 35.47 22.39
C VAL A 114 -17.47 36.09 21.76
N GLY A 115 -18.30 35.25 21.12
CA GLY A 115 -19.57 35.66 20.53
C GLY A 115 -20.29 34.45 19.94
N GLU A 116 -21.05 33.75 20.79
CA GLU A 116 -21.77 32.49 20.50
C GLU A 116 -22.81 32.58 19.37
N GLU A 117 -23.06 33.77 18.81
CA GLU A 117 -24.00 33.95 17.69
C GLU A 117 -23.35 33.87 16.29
N SER A 118 -22.01 33.88 16.19
CA SER A 118 -21.31 33.83 14.89
C SER A 118 -21.04 32.41 14.38
N SER A 119 -21.06 31.41 15.28
CA SER A 119 -20.89 29.99 14.93
C SER A 119 -22.05 29.48 14.05
N ASN A 120 -23.27 29.95 14.29
CA ASN A 120 -24.45 29.52 13.53
C ASN A 120 -24.46 30.08 12.10
N LYS A 121 -24.05 31.34 11.89
CA LYS A 121 -23.98 31.94 10.54
C LYS A 121 -22.90 31.30 9.66
N GLY A 122 -21.75 30.95 10.26
CA GLY A 122 -20.71 30.18 9.57
C GLY A 122 -21.19 28.77 9.20
N GLY A 123 -21.92 28.11 10.11
CA GLY A 123 -22.54 26.81 9.90
C GLY A 123 -23.63 26.83 8.82
N GLU A 124 -24.48 27.85 8.79
CA GLU A 124 -25.53 28.04 7.77
C GLU A 124 -24.95 28.25 6.37
N VAL A 125 -23.90 29.08 6.24
CA VAL A 125 -23.20 29.30 4.97
C VAL A 125 -22.47 28.02 4.54
N GLN A 126 -21.84 27.30 5.47
CA GLN A 126 -21.20 26.02 5.17
C GLN A 126 -22.21 24.94 4.76
N ALA A 127 -23.39 24.91 5.38
CA ALA A 127 -24.49 24.04 5.00
C ALA A 127 -25.05 24.39 3.61
N TYR A 128 -25.20 25.69 3.30
CA TYR A 128 -25.62 26.15 1.98
C TYR A 128 -24.59 25.81 0.88
N LEU A 129 -23.29 25.95 1.17
CA LEU A 129 -22.23 25.52 0.27
C LEU A 129 -22.20 24.00 0.11
N GLY A 130 -22.46 23.26 1.18
CA GLY A 130 -22.65 21.80 1.16
C GLY A 130 -23.82 21.40 0.24
N LEU A 131 -24.94 22.10 0.35
CA LEU A 131 -26.11 21.89 -0.50
C LEU A 131 -25.80 22.19 -1.97
N LEU A 132 -25.11 23.30 -2.27
CA LEU A 132 -24.70 23.63 -3.64
C LEU A 132 -23.76 22.58 -4.25
N ARG A 133 -22.81 22.05 -3.46
CA ARG A 133 -21.94 20.95 -3.89
C ARG A 133 -22.76 19.70 -4.17
N SER A 134 -23.66 19.32 -3.26
CA SER A 134 -24.54 18.16 -3.44
C SER A 134 -25.43 18.29 -4.69
N ARG A 135 -25.95 19.49 -4.98
CA ARG A 135 -26.75 19.75 -6.20
C ARG A 135 -25.91 19.63 -7.46
N ARG A 136 -24.66 20.11 -7.42
CA ARG A 136 -23.71 19.98 -8.54
C ARG A 136 -23.36 18.51 -8.78
N ASP A 137 -23.13 17.75 -7.71
CA ASP A 137 -22.80 16.33 -7.80
C ASP A 137 -23.99 15.51 -8.27
N HIS A 138 -25.20 15.82 -7.81
CA HIS A 138 -26.44 15.26 -8.34
C HIS A 138 -26.59 15.55 -9.85
N GLY A 139 -26.31 16.78 -10.29
CA GLY A 139 -26.28 17.12 -11.71
C GLY A 139 -25.29 16.28 -12.52
N LYS A 140 -24.08 16.04 -11.98
CA LYS A 140 -23.10 15.14 -12.62
C LYS A 140 -23.62 13.71 -12.70
N ILE A 141 -24.25 13.21 -11.63
CA ILE A 141 -24.80 11.85 -11.60
C ILE A 141 -25.92 11.70 -12.63
N LEU A 142 -26.81 12.68 -12.76
CA LEU A 142 -27.85 12.67 -13.80
C LEU A 142 -27.24 12.66 -15.21
N ILE A 143 -26.15 13.40 -15.41
CA ILE A 143 -25.41 13.38 -16.68
C ILE A 143 -24.81 11.99 -16.94
N PHE A 144 -24.16 11.39 -15.93
CA PHE A 144 -23.63 10.02 -16.06
C PHE A 144 -24.73 9.01 -16.31
N GLN A 145 -25.86 9.11 -15.61
CA GLN A 145 -27.03 8.26 -15.83
C GLN A 145 -27.56 8.43 -17.25
N HIS A 146 -27.71 9.66 -17.75
CA HIS A 146 -28.14 9.91 -19.12
C HIS A 146 -27.20 9.30 -20.15
N TYR A 147 -25.88 9.42 -19.96
CA TYR A 147 -24.90 8.82 -20.86
C TYR A 147 -24.82 7.30 -20.72
N LEU A 148 -25.00 6.74 -19.53
CA LEU A 148 -25.10 5.30 -19.32
C LEU A 148 -26.36 4.73 -19.97
N GLU A 149 -27.51 5.40 -19.84
CA GLU A 149 -28.73 5.03 -20.56
C GLU A 149 -28.54 5.13 -22.07
N LYS A 150 -27.85 6.17 -22.55
CA LYS A 150 -27.52 6.32 -23.97
C LYS A 150 -26.58 5.20 -24.45
N LEU A 151 -25.59 4.82 -23.65
CA LEU A 151 -24.69 3.70 -23.93
C LEU A 151 -25.42 2.35 -23.90
N ASN A 152 -26.33 2.14 -22.95
CA ASN A 152 -27.16 0.94 -22.88
C ASN A 152 -28.16 0.85 -24.05
N LYS A 153 -28.60 1.99 -24.59
CA LYS A 153 -29.39 2.07 -25.83
C LYS A 153 -28.55 1.85 -27.09
N MET A 154 -27.24 2.07 -27.03
CA MET A 154 -26.34 1.72 -28.13
C MET A 154 -26.11 0.21 -28.08
N GLU A 155 -26.26 -0.43 -29.24
CA GLU A 155 -26.06 -1.88 -29.41
C GLU A 155 -24.72 -2.31 -28.82
N ALA A 156 -23.63 -1.56 -29.06
CA ALA A 156 -22.29 -1.82 -28.53
C ALA A 156 -22.14 -1.80 -26.99
N GLY A 157 -23.08 -1.21 -26.25
CA GLY A 157 -23.06 -1.14 -24.78
C GLY A 157 -23.93 -2.20 -24.09
N GLN A 158 -24.72 -2.96 -24.85
CA GLN A 158 -25.52 -4.05 -24.30
C GLN A 158 -24.63 -5.22 -23.90
N ALA A 159 -24.89 -5.83 -22.74
CA ALA A 159 -24.10 -6.92 -22.12
C ALA A 159 -24.04 -8.24 -22.94
N GLY A 160 -24.44 -8.22 -24.21
CA GLY A 160 -24.39 -9.33 -25.16
C GLY A 160 -23.93 -8.94 -26.58
N TYR A 161 -23.59 -7.69 -26.88
CA TYR A 161 -23.26 -7.28 -28.25
C TYR A 161 -22.02 -7.95 -28.83
N LEU A 162 -21.01 -8.18 -27.98
CA LEU A 162 -19.80 -8.89 -28.36
C LEU A 162 -19.91 -10.41 -28.15
N GLY A 163 -21.08 -10.94 -27.74
CA GLY A 163 -21.25 -12.37 -27.43
C GLY A 163 -20.33 -12.90 -26.32
N LEU A 164 -19.59 -12.03 -25.64
CA LEU A 164 -18.56 -12.40 -24.67
C LEU A 164 -19.15 -13.07 -23.43
N SER A 165 -20.42 -12.84 -23.09
CA SER A 165 -21.08 -13.55 -21.99
C SER A 165 -21.26 -15.03 -22.30
N ASP A 166 -21.58 -15.38 -23.55
CA ASP A 166 -21.74 -16.77 -23.98
C ASP A 166 -20.36 -17.42 -24.18
N GLU A 167 -19.38 -16.72 -24.73
CA GLU A 167 -18.00 -17.21 -24.80
C GLU A 167 -17.35 -17.33 -23.42
N GLN A 168 -17.69 -16.46 -22.47
CA GLN A 168 -17.20 -16.53 -21.10
C GLN A 168 -17.95 -17.60 -20.29
N ALA A 169 -19.22 -17.87 -20.59
CA ALA A 169 -19.95 -19.02 -20.05
C ALA A 169 -19.41 -20.34 -20.61
N LEU A 170 -19.12 -20.41 -21.91
CA LEU A 170 -18.44 -21.54 -22.55
C LEU A 170 -17.01 -21.70 -22.03
N SER A 171 -16.28 -20.60 -21.77
CA SER A 171 -14.94 -20.64 -21.16
C SER A 171 -14.97 -21.05 -19.69
N ARG A 172 -16.02 -20.68 -18.95
CA ARG A 172 -16.25 -21.16 -17.57
C ARG A 172 -16.62 -22.64 -17.56
N GLN A 173 -17.49 -23.07 -18.47
CA GLN A 173 -17.84 -24.48 -18.65
C GLN A 173 -16.65 -25.31 -19.16
N ALA A 174 -15.78 -24.73 -19.97
CA ALA A 174 -14.49 -25.32 -20.39
C ALA A 174 -13.48 -25.37 -19.23
N ALA A 175 -13.45 -24.36 -18.35
CA ALA A 175 -12.62 -24.37 -17.15
C ALA A 175 -13.14 -25.36 -16.09
N GLU A 176 -14.46 -25.51 -15.97
CA GLU A 176 -15.12 -26.49 -15.09
C GLU A 176 -14.95 -27.91 -15.62
N SER A 177 -15.11 -28.14 -16.93
CA SER A 177 -14.81 -29.45 -17.55
C SER A 177 -13.31 -29.75 -17.60
N SER A 178 -12.42 -28.75 -17.66
CA SER A 178 -10.97 -28.93 -17.49
C SER A 178 -10.59 -29.20 -16.02
N ALA A 179 -11.29 -28.62 -15.04
CA ALA A 179 -11.14 -28.98 -13.63
C ALA A 179 -11.68 -30.39 -13.31
N VAL A 180 -12.74 -30.82 -14.01
CA VAL A 180 -13.27 -32.18 -13.92
C VAL A 180 -12.38 -33.20 -14.68
N SER A 181 -11.82 -32.83 -15.84
CA SER A 181 -10.80 -33.65 -16.52
C SER A 181 -9.49 -33.70 -15.75
N ALA A 182 -9.03 -32.63 -15.11
CA ALA A 182 -7.84 -32.66 -14.26
C ALA A 182 -8.03 -33.51 -12.99
N THR A 183 -9.27 -33.76 -12.56
CA THR A 183 -9.61 -34.65 -11.45
C THR A 183 -9.90 -36.09 -11.89
N LEU A 184 -10.14 -36.33 -13.18
CA LEU A 184 -10.37 -37.67 -13.75
C LEU A 184 -9.15 -38.23 -14.51
N THR A 185 -8.25 -37.39 -15.04
CA THR A 185 -7.02 -37.84 -15.72
C THR A 185 -5.82 -37.98 -14.78
N SER A 186 -5.98 -37.82 -13.46
CA SER A 186 -4.99 -38.25 -12.46
C SER A 186 -5.30 -39.61 -11.82
N ARG A 187 -6.33 -40.32 -12.32
CA ARG A 187 -6.71 -41.66 -11.86
C ARG A 187 -6.09 -42.79 -12.69
N GLY A 188 -5.15 -42.48 -13.57
CA GLY A 188 -4.48 -43.45 -14.44
C GLY A 188 -2.96 -43.39 -14.32
N ARG A 189 -2.42 -43.46 -13.11
CA ARG A 189 -1.01 -43.85 -12.88
C ARG A 189 -0.87 -44.40 -11.47
N ASP A 190 -1.33 -45.63 -11.29
CA ASP A 190 -0.90 -46.43 -10.15
C ASP A 190 0.59 -46.66 -10.25
N GLY A 191 1.29 -46.10 -9.28
CA GLY A 191 2.74 -46.01 -9.24
C GLY A 191 3.18 -44.98 -8.21
N CYS A 192 3.08 -45.37 -6.94
CA CYS A 192 3.79 -44.79 -5.79
C CYS A 192 3.22 -43.51 -5.15
N GLY A 193 2.66 -43.70 -3.96
CA GLY A 193 2.50 -42.66 -2.94
C GLY A 193 1.15 -41.96 -2.98
N THR A 194 0.34 -42.17 -1.96
CA THR A 194 -0.72 -41.22 -1.60
C THR A 194 -0.11 -39.82 -1.57
N ASP A 195 -0.47 -38.98 -2.54
CA ASP A 195 0.04 -37.61 -2.61
C ASP A 195 -0.52 -36.84 -1.41
N VAL A 196 0.27 -36.84 -0.32
CA VAL A 196 -0.03 -36.16 0.94
C VAL A 196 -0.25 -34.67 0.68
N GLU A 197 0.34 -34.11 -0.39
CA GLU A 197 0.15 -32.73 -0.80
C GLU A 197 -1.27 -32.50 -1.36
N ALA A 198 -1.81 -33.42 -2.16
CA ALA A 198 -3.21 -33.34 -2.62
C ALA A 198 -4.22 -33.42 -1.45
N LEU A 199 -3.96 -34.29 -0.47
CA LEU A 199 -4.76 -34.35 0.76
C LEU A 199 -4.62 -33.08 1.61
N PHE A 200 -3.40 -32.55 1.72
CA PHE A 200 -3.13 -31.30 2.41
C PHE A 200 -3.85 -30.11 1.76
N HIS A 201 -3.81 -29.99 0.43
CA HIS A 201 -4.54 -28.95 -0.29
C HIS A 201 -6.06 -29.11 -0.19
N ARG A 202 -6.57 -30.34 -0.06
CA ARG A 202 -8.00 -30.57 0.22
C ARG A 202 -8.36 -30.15 1.64
N LEU A 203 -7.51 -30.45 2.62
CA LEU A 203 -7.66 -30.02 4.01
C LEU A 203 -7.57 -28.50 4.13
N GLU A 204 -6.57 -27.87 3.51
CA GLU A 204 -6.39 -26.42 3.48
C GLU A 204 -7.63 -25.72 2.92
N ARG A 205 -8.15 -26.21 1.79
CA ARG A 205 -9.41 -25.69 1.22
C ARG A 205 -10.60 -25.90 2.15
N ALA A 206 -10.70 -27.05 2.83
CA ALA A 206 -11.77 -27.31 3.79
C ALA A 206 -11.68 -26.39 5.03
N VAL A 207 -10.48 -26.18 5.57
CA VAL A 207 -10.21 -25.29 6.70
C VAL A 207 -10.51 -23.84 6.34
N LEU A 208 -10.10 -23.39 5.16
CA LEU A 208 -10.41 -22.03 4.69
C LEU A 208 -11.92 -21.82 4.51
N ARG A 209 -12.66 -22.81 3.97
CA ARG A 209 -14.13 -22.75 3.88
C ARG A 209 -14.77 -22.71 5.27
N ALA A 210 -14.33 -23.55 6.19
CA ALA A 210 -14.84 -23.59 7.56
C ALA A 210 -14.56 -22.28 8.31
N LYS A 211 -13.36 -21.70 8.16
CA LYS A 211 -13.00 -20.40 8.73
C LYS A 211 -13.88 -19.29 8.17
N ASN A 212 -14.05 -19.23 6.84
CA ASN A 212 -14.90 -18.23 6.21
C ASN A 212 -16.35 -18.34 6.69
N GLN A 213 -16.88 -19.57 6.83
CA GLN A 213 -18.22 -19.81 7.37
C GLN A 213 -18.33 -19.32 8.82
N ALA A 214 -17.35 -19.64 9.68
CA ALA A 214 -17.31 -19.17 11.06
C ALA A 214 -17.22 -17.63 11.15
N ASP A 215 -16.47 -16.97 10.26
CA ASP A 215 -16.37 -15.51 10.23
C ASP A 215 -17.68 -14.85 9.75
N ILE A 216 -18.42 -15.49 8.83
CA ILE A 216 -19.76 -15.06 8.43
C ILE A 216 -20.74 -15.18 9.59
N GLU A 217 -20.74 -16.31 10.29
CA GLU A 217 -21.59 -16.56 11.45
C GLU A 217 -21.28 -15.60 12.60
N LYS A 218 -20.00 -15.34 12.89
CA LYS A 218 -19.58 -14.33 13.89
C LYS A 218 -20.11 -12.94 13.54
N LYS A 219 -19.97 -12.50 12.30
CA LYS A 219 -20.51 -11.21 11.85
C LYS A 219 -22.03 -11.16 11.93
N LEU A 220 -22.70 -12.28 11.67
CA LEU A 220 -24.15 -12.38 11.81
C LEU A 220 -24.56 -12.32 13.29
N LEU A 221 -23.84 -12.99 14.19
CA LEU A 221 -24.03 -12.90 15.63
C LEU A 221 -23.79 -11.48 16.15
N GLU A 222 -22.74 -10.80 15.70
CA GLU A 222 -22.48 -9.40 16.04
C GLU A 222 -23.62 -8.50 15.57
N LYS A 223 -24.08 -8.66 14.32
CA LYS A 223 -25.24 -7.92 13.80
C LYS A 223 -26.51 -8.18 14.63
N LEU A 224 -26.77 -9.42 15.04
CA LEU A 224 -27.90 -9.74 15.90
C LEU A 224 -27.74 -9.12 17.30
N LYS A 225 -26.53 -9.11 17.87
CA LYS A 225 -26.22 -8.42 19.14
C LYS A 225 -26.43 -6.91 19.04
N TYR A 226 -26.10 -6.29 17.90
CA TYR A 226 -26.34 -4.87 17.67
C TYR A 226 -27.81 -4.55 17.39
N GLN A 227 -28.56 -5.46 16.76
CA GLN A 227 -30.00 -5.31 16.53
C GLN A 227 -30.82 -5.58 17.80
N HIS A 228 -30.29 -6.41 18.69
CA HIS A 228 -30.87 -6.74 19.98
C HIS A 228 -29.89 -6.37 21.11
N PRO A 229 -29.61 -5.06 21.33
CA PRO A 229 -28.82 -4.64 22.47
C PRO A 229 -29.64 -4.94 23.73
N SER A 230 -29.34 -6.06 24.39
CA SER A 230 -29.75 -6.39 25.76
C SER A 230 -31.20 -6.03 26.12
N GLU A 231 -32.12 -6.98 25.91
CA GLU A 231 -33.20 -7.20 26.91
C GLU A 231 -32.63 -7.89 28.19
N ASP A 232 -31.30 -7.92 28.33
CA ASP A 232 -30.52 -8.49 29.43
C ASP A 232 -30.35 -7.52 30.61
N GLU A 233 -31.45 -6.93 31.09
CA GLU A 233 -31.53 -6.39 32.46
C GLU A 233 -32.74 -6.96 33.23
N LYS A 234 -33.27 -8.11 32.81
CA LYS A 234 -34.08 -8.95 33.69
C LYS A 234 -33.24 -10.16 34.11
N PRO A 235 -32.97 -10.35 35.41
CA PRO A 235 -32.22 -11.51 35.88
C PRO A 235 -33.01 -12.78 35.54
N VAL A 236 -32.57 -13.50 34.50
CA VAL A 236 -33.10 -14.82 34.17
C VAL A 236 -32.85 -15.74 35.37
N PRO A 237 -33.88 -16.43 35.89
CA PRO A 237 -33.73 -17.28 37.06
C PRO A 237 -32.65 -18.35 36.81
N PRO A 238 -31.79 -18.65 37.80
CA PRO A 238 -30.62 -19.51 37.62
C PRO A 238 -30.99 -20.93 37.14
N GLY A 239 -32.20 -21.40 37.45
CA GLY A 239 -32.74 -22.67 36.92
C GLY A 239 -32.89 -22.69 35.40
N LYS A 240 -33.44 -21.63 34.79
CA LYS A 240 -33.58 -21.54 33.33
C LYS A 240 -32.23 -21.39 32.62
N LYS A 241 -31.25 -20.75 33.28
CA LYS A 241 -29.86 -20.67 32.78
C LYS A 241 -29.19 -22.05 32.79
N LEU A 242 -29.39 -22.83 33.85
CA LEU A 242 -28.89 -24.21 33.93
C LEU A 242 -29.58 -25.12 32.91
N GLU A 243 -30.88 -24.97 32.69
CA GLU A 243 -31.62 -25.71 31.66
C GLU A 243 -31.14 -25.35 30.25
N ALA A 244 -30.95 -24.05 29.95
CA ALA A 244 -30.40 -23.61 28.67
C ALA A 244 -28.98 -24.12 28.45
N LEU A 245 -28.12 -24.11 29.49
CA LEU A 245 -26.77 -24.67 29.43
C LEU A 245 -26.77 -26.19 29.25
N ARG A 246 -27.69 -26.90 29.91
CA ARG A 246 -27.86 -28.35 29.70
C ARG A 246 -28.33 -28.64 28.28
N TRP A 247 -29.24 -27.83 27.75
CA TRP A 247 -29.74 -27.97 26.39
C TRP A 247 -28.67 -27.69 25.34
N THR A 248 -27.90 -26.61 25.49
CA THR A 248 -26.76 -26.33 24.60
C THR A 248 -25.68 -27.40 24.73
N HIS A 249 -25.44 -27.93 25.93
CA HIS A 249 -24.52 -29.05 26.14
C HIS A 249 -25.00 -30.31 25.40
N THR A 250 -26.27 -30.71 25.55
CA THR A 250 -26.81 -31.88 24.84
C THR A 250 -26.80 -31.69 23.33
N GLU A 251 -27.05 -30.47 22.85
CA GLU A 251 -27.04 -30.16 21.43
C GLU A 251 -25.63 -30.18 20.84
N LEU A 252 -24.64 -29.67 21.58
CA LEU A 252 -23.23 -29.75 21.19
C LEU A 252 -22.72 -31.20 21.21
N VAL A 253 -23.10 -31.99 22.22
CA VAL A 253 -22.77 -33.42 22.27
C VAL A 253 -23.37 -34.15 21.07
N ARG A 254 -24.66 -33.93 20.78
CA ARG A 254 -25.33 -34.50 19.61
C ARG A 254 -24.64 -34.11 18.30
N TRP A 255 -24.27 -32.85 18.13
CA TRP A 255 -23.56 -32.38 16.95
C TRP A 255 -22.17 -33.02 16.81
N VAL A 256 -21.43 -33.16 17.91
CA VAL A 256 -20.12 -33.84 17.91
C VAL A 256 -20.27 -35.32 17.57
N GLU A 257 -21.27 -36.01 18.13
CA GLU A 257 -21.58 -37.40 17.82
C GLU A 257 -21.96 -37.57 16.34
N GLU A 258 -22.82 -36.69 15.80
CA GLU A 258 -23.19 -36.70 14.38
C GLU A 258 -21.98 -36.47 13.46
N LYS A 259 -21.09 -35.53 13.82
CA LYS A 259 -19.87 -35.26 13.06
C LYS A 259 -18.83 -36.37 13.19
N LEU A 260 -18.78 -37.08 14.32
CA LEU A 260 -17.95 -38.28 14.50
C LEU A 260 -18.47 -39.46 13.65
N VAL A 261 -19.79 -39.66 13.61
CA VAL A 261 -20.42 -40.68 12.78
C VAL A 261 -20.22 -40.38 11.29
N GLU A 262 -20.32 -39.12 10.88
CA GLU A 262 -20.10 -38.69 9.48
C GLU A 262 -18.62 -38.72 9.06
N SER A 263 -17.69 -38.69 10.02
CA SER A 263 -16.24 -38.76 9.77
C SER A 263 -15.65 -40.16 9.88
N SER A 264 -16.45 -41.17 10.24
CA SER A 264 -16.06 -42.58 10.11
C SER A 264 -16.48 -43.10 8.73
N PRO A 265 -15.56 -43.23 7.75
CA PRO A 265 -15.87 -43.97 6.54
C PRO A 265 -16.16 -45.42 6.92
N MET A 266 -17.29 -45.95 6.44
CA MET A 266 -17.66 -47.35 6.47
C MET A 266 -16.54 -48.19 5.84
N ASP A 267 -15.68 -48.76 6.68
CA ASP A 267 -14.74 -49.82 6.31
C ASP A 267 -15.29 -51.09 6.95
N ASP A 268 -16.17 -51.76 6.21
CA ASP A 268 -16.79 -53.00 6.64
C ASP A 268 -17.02 -53.90 5.42
N GLN A 269 -15.93 -54.35 4.77
CA GLN A 269 -15.96 -55.49 3.86
C GLN A 269 -14.71 -56.35 4.05
N GLY A 270 -14.92 -57.56 4.56
CA GLY A 270 -13.88 -58.53 4.89
C GLY A 270 -13.11 -59.08 3.67
N PRO A 271 -11.99 -59.77 3.92
CA PRO A 271 -11.06 -60.23 2.88
C PRO A 271 -11.50 -61.56 2.28
N ILE A 272 -11.31 -61.74 0.97
CA ILE A 272 -10.97 -62.97 0.20
C ILE A 272 -11.35 -62.72 -1.28
N GLU A 273 -10.36 -62.66 -2.20
CA GLU A 273 -10.40 -62.92 -3.66
C GLU A 273 -9.45 -61.99 -4.47
N ASP A 274 -8.13 -62.14 -4.33
CA ASP A 274 -7.12 -61.35 -5.08
C ASP A 274 -6.49 -62.05 -6.30
N GLU A 275 -6.84 -63.30 -6.62
CA GLU A 275 -6.11 -64.05 -7.67
C GLU A 275 -6.77 -64.06 -9.06
N ALA A 276 -8.05 -63.71 -9.20
CA ALA A 276 -8.74 -63.74 -10.50
C ALA A 276 -8.69 -62.43 -11.29
N MET A 277 -8.37 -61.30 -10.66
CA MET A 277 -8.43 -59.96 -11.28
C MET A 277 -7.16 -59.57 -12.05
N ILE A 278 -6.06 -60.29 -11.84
CA ILE A 278 -4.74 -59.92 -12.40
C ILE A 278 -4.65 -60.24 -13.91
N VAL A 279 -5.33 -61.28 -14.41
CA VAL A 279 -5.22 -61.69 -15.82
C VAL A 279 -6.10 -60.86 -16.76
N ALA A 280 -7.22 -60.31 -16.28
CA ALA A 280 -8.10 -59.45 -17.10
C ALA A 280 -7.49 -58.04 -17.29
N SER A 281 -6.77 -57.53 -16.29
CA SER A 281 -6.06 -56.24 -16.32
C SER A 281 -4.99 -56.19 -17.44
N ASP A 282 -4.30 -57.30 -17.71
CA ASP A 282 -3.20 -57.32 -18.69
C ASP A 282 -3.67 -57.23 -20.15
N VAL A 283 -4.87 -57.77 -20.48
CA VAL A 283 -5.40 -57.69 -21.85
C VAL A 283 -5.93 -56.29 -22.17
N GLU A 284 -6.57 -55.64 -21.20
CA GLU A 284 -7.10 -54.29 -21.35
C GLU A 284 -5.97 -53.26 -21.42
N THR A 285 -4.89 -53.44 -20.64
CA THR A 285 -3.71 -52.57 -20.71
C THR A 285 -2.97 -52.69 -22.03
N ILE A 286 -2.87 -53.89 -22.64
CA ILE A 286 -2.27 -54.07 -23.98
C ILE A 286 -3.09 -53.32 -25.05
N GLN A 287 -4.43 -53.39 -25.00
CA GLN A 287 -5.28 -52.68 -25.97
C GLN A 287 -5.14 -51.15 -25.85
N ILE A 288 -5.08 -50.63 -24.62
CA ILE A 288 -4.84 -49.20 -24.36
C ILE A 288 -3.46 -48.77 -24.86
N LEU A 289 -2.44 -49.62 -24.73
CA LEU A 289 -1.10 -49.34 -25.26
C LEU A 289 -1.06 -49.33 -26.80
N GLU A 290 -1.82 -50.21 -27.45
CA GLU A 290 -1.94 -50.23 -28.91
C GLU A 290 -2.70 -49.01 -29.43
N GLU A 291 -3.76 -48.57 -28.73
CA GLU A 291 -4.52 -47.37 -29.08
C GLU A 291 -3.70 -46.08 -28.85
N THR A 292 -2.96 -45.99 -27.76
CA THR A 292 -2.05 -44.84 -27.55
C THR A 292 -0.92 -44.80 -28.58
N LYS A 293 -0.40 -45.97 -28.99
CA LYS A 293 0.58 -46.06 -30.08
C LYS A 293 0.01 -45.62 -31.42
N SER A 294 -1.23 -45.99 -31.76
CA SER A 294 -1.87 -45.56 -33.00
C SER A 294 -2.14 -44.04 -32.97
N GLN A 295 -2.60 -43.49 -31.85
CA GLN A 295 -2.78 -42.04 -31.68
C GLN A 295 -1.46 -41.26 -31.84
N ILE A 296 -0.36 -41.75 -31.27
CA ILE A 296 0.97 -41.14 -31.44
C ILE A 296 1.41 -41.18 -32.91
N GLN A 297 1.16 -42.28 -33.62
CA GLN A 297 1.48 -42.40 -35.04
C GLN A 297 0.66 -41.43 -35.89
N GLU A 298 -0.63 -41.26 -35.59
CA GLU A 298 -1.49 -40.29 -36.28
C GLU A 298 -1.05 -38.85 -36.05
N GLN A 299 -0.73 -38.50 -34.79
CA GLN A 299 -0.21 -37.17 -34.45
C GLN A 299 1.13 -36.90 -35.13
N TYR A 300 2.02 -37.90 -35.17
CA TYR A 300 3.30 -37.77 -35.87
C TYR A 300 3.11 -37.63 -37.39
N ALA A 301 2.16 -38.37 -37.99
CA ALA A 301 1.81 -38.22 -39.40
C ALA A 301 1.22 -36.84 -39.71
N ALA A 302 0.38 -36.30 -38.82
CA ALA A 302 -0.15 -34.93 -38.93
C ALA A 302 0.95 -33.87 -38.84
N TYR A 303 1.87 -34.03 -37.89
CA TYR A 303 3.06 -33.17 -37.76
C TYR A 303 3.92 -33.19 -39.04
N VAL A 304 4.20 -34.37 -39.59
CA VAL A 304 4.97 -34.51 -40.85
C VAL A 304 4.23 -33.88 -42.02
N ARG A 305 2.91 -34.02 -42.11
CA ARG A 305 2.08 -33.36 -43.15
C ARG A 305 2.15 -31.84 -43.02
N ALA A 306 1.99 -31.30 -41.81
CA ALA A 306 2.10 -29.85 -41.56
C ALA A 306 3.50 -29.32 -41.90
N ARG A 307 4.56 -30.05 -41.55
CA ARG A 307 5.94 -29.69 -41.90
C ARG A 307 6.19 -29.72 -43.40
N LYS A 308 5.66 -30.71 -44.12
CA LYS A 308 5.73 -30.77 -45.59
C LYS A 308 4.97 -29.61 -46.23
N ALA A 309 3.79 -29.25 -45.72
CA ALA A 309 3.02 -28.11 -46.21
C ALA A 309 3.77 -26.77 -46.02
N LEU A 310 4.41 -26.59 -44.85
CA LEU A 310 5.23 -25.42 -44.57
C LEU A 310 6.44 -25.38 -45.52
N LEU A 311 7.15 -26.49 -45.69
CA LEU A 311 8.26 -26.57 -46.64
C LEU A 311 7.82 -26.32 -48.08
N SER A 312 6.64 -26.79 -48.50
CA SER A 312 6.10 -26.48 -49.83
C SER A 312 5.79 -24.99 -49.96
N ALA A 313 5.16 -24.36 -48.96
CA ALA A 313 4.86 -22.92 -48.99
C ALA A 313 6.13 -22.07 -49.04
N VAL A 314 7.17 -22.45 -48.28
CA VAL A 314 8.48 -21.81 -48.33
C VAL A 314 9.15 -22.05 -49.68
N SER A 315 9.04 -23.26 -50.24
CA SER A 315 9.60 -23.56 -51.57
C SER A 315 8.94 -22.71 -52.66
N THR A 316 7.61 -22.55 -52.63
CA THR A 316 6.86 -21.68 -53.55
C THR A 316 7.22 -20.21 -53.36
N ALA A 317 7.40 -19.75 -52.13
CA ALA A 317 7.84 -18.38 -51.84
C ALA A 317 9.30 -18.12 -52.24
N SER A 318 10.14 -19.17 -52.27
CA SER A 318 11.56 -19.10 -52.63
C SER A 318 11.85 -19.33 -54.11
N GLN A 319 10.85 -19.66 -54.93
CA GLN A 319 11.03 -19.74 -56.38
C GLN A 319 11.28 -18.32 -56.94
N PRO A 320 12.40 -18.09 -57.63
CA PRO A 320 12.69 -16.80 -58.24
C PRO A 320 11.64 -16.51 -59.31
N LEU A 321 11.00 -15.34 -59.24
CA LEU A 321 10.05 -14.86 -60.24
C LEU A 321 10.71 -14.95 -61.63
N SER A 322 10.26 -15.93 -62.42
CA SER A 322 10.58 -16.01 -63.84
C SER A 322 10.05 -14.75 -64.51
N VAL A 323 10.98 -13.94 -65.00
CA VAL A 323 10.74 -12.69 -65.72
C VAL A 323 9.82 -12.96 -66.90
N GLY A 324 8.58 -12.52 -66.78
CA GLY A 324 7.57 -12.57 -67.83
C GLY A 324 6.71 -11.32 -67.72
N PHE A 325 7.16 -10.24 -68.36
CA PHE A 325 6.32 -9.08 -68.62
C PHE A 325 5.11 -9.51 -69.46
N GLN A 326 3.95 -9.70 -68.84
CA GLN A 326 2.67 -9.66 -69.55
C GLN A 326 1.63 -8.92 -68.71
N THR A 327 1.21 -7.78 -69.25
CA THR A 327 0.04 -6.97 -68.91
C THR A 327 -1.21 -7.84 -68.67
N PRO A 328 -1.98 -7.65 -67.58
CA PRO A 328 -3.19 -8.43 -67.40
C PRO A 328 -4.33 -7.77 -68.19
N GLN A 329 -4.64 -8.31 -69.36
CA GLN A 329 -5.95 -8.12 -69.98
C GLN A 329 -6.83 -9.34 -69.70
N ARG A 330 -7.92 -9.08 -68.94
CA ARG A 330 -9.27 -9.62 -69.11
C ARG A 330 -9.49 -11.14 -68.87
N ARG A 331 -10.34 -11.45 -67.89
CA ARG A 331 -11.67 -12.06 -68.13
C ARG A 331 -12.54 -12.07 -66.87
N LEU A 332 -13.67 -11.39 -66.97
CA LEU A 332 -14.81 -11.47 -66.07
C LEU A 332 -15.65 -12.71 -66.45
N ALA A 333 -15.98 -13.53 -65.45
CA ALA A 333 -17.23 -14.30 -65.38
C ALA A 333 -17.44 -14.77 -63.92
N PRO A 334 -18.69 -14.94 -63.48
CA PRO A 334 -19.16 -14.43 -62.19
C PRO A 334 -19.27 -15.51 -61.11
N SER A 335 -18.93 -15.16 -59.88
CA SER A 335 -19.34 -15.94 -58.70
C SER A 335 -20.01 -15.01 -57.69
N GLU A 336 -21.21 -15.46 -57.35
CA GLU A 336 -22.31 -14.88 -56.62
C GLU A 336 -21.98 -14.14 -55.30
N LYS A 337 -22.74 -13.06 -55.11
CA LYS A 337 -23.11 -12.41 -53.84
C LYS A 337 -21.96 -11.85 -52.99
N GLN A 338 -21.49 -10.69 -53.46
CA GLN A 338 -21.00 -9.62 -52.61
C GLN A 338 -22.05 -9.27 -51.54
N GLN A 339 -21.77 -9.61 -50.28
CA GLN A 339 -22.19 -8.75 -49.19
C GLN A 339 -21.21 -7.58 -49.15
N ASN A 340 -21.73 -6.40 -49.46
CA ASN A 340 -21.04 -5.13 -49.34
C ASN A 340 -20.67 -4.89 -47.87
N THR A 341 -19.43 -5.17 -47.48
CA THR A 341 -18.80 -4.39 -46.41
C THR A 341 -18.07 -3.22 -47.08
N PRO A 342 -18.42 -1.96 -46.81
CA PRO A 342 -17.60 -0.86 -47.26
C PRO A 342 -16.22 -1.01 -46.59
N THR A 343 -15.19 -1.29 -47.38
CA THR A 343 -13.81 -1.12 -46.92
C THR A 343 -13.68 0.30 -46.37
N PRO A 344 -13.36 0.50 -45.08
CA PRO A 344 -13.25 1.84 -44.54
C PRO A 344 -12.15 2.56 -45.30
N ASP A 345 -12.49 3.75 -45.80
CA ASP A 345 -11.61 4.57 -46.62
C ASP A 345 -10.30 4.83 -45.86
N LEU A 346 -9.24 4.14 -46.29
CA LEU A 346 -7.93 4.18 -45.62
C LEU A 346 -7.37 5.60 -45.56
N ALA A 347 -7.82 6.50 -46.44
CA ALA A 347 -7.47 7.91 -46.43
C ALA A 347 -8.05 8.66 -45.22
N LEU A 348 -9.30 8.36 -44.83
CA LEU A 348 -9.93 8.92 -43.62
C LEU A 348 -9.31 8.34 -42.34
N LEU A 349 -8.90 7.07 -42.40
CA LEU A 349 -8.20 6.40 -41.31
C LEU A 349 -6.78 6.97 -41.12
N LEU A 350 -6.06 7.26 -42.21
CA LEU A 350 -4.76 7.93 -42.14
C LEU A 350 -4.87 9.37 -41.61
N SER A 351 -5.88 10.13 -42.05
CA SER A 351 -6.15 11.49 -41.55
C SER A 351 -6.45 11.45 -40.05
N SER A 352 -7.38 10.62 -39.60
CA SER A 352 -7.74 10.49 -38.18
C SER A 352 -6.57 9.99 -37.30
N ILE A 353 -5.72 9.08 -37.80
CA ILE A 353 -4.48 8.68 -37.11
C ILE A 353 -3.51 9.86 -36.99
N SER A 354 -3.36 10.65 -38.05
CA SER A 354 -2.44 11.79 -38.06
C SER A 354 -2.93 12.97 -37.21
N GLU A 355 -4.24 13.20 -37.16
CA GLU A 355 -4.88 14.32 -36.46
C GLU A 355 -5.11 14.03 -34.98
N HIS A 356 -5.43 12.79 -34.61
CA HIS A 356 -5.79 12.46 -33.23
C HIS A 356 -4.76 11.58 -32.55
N LEU A 357 -4.31 10.50 -33.19
CA LEU A 357 -3.48 9.48 -32.56
C LEU A 357 -2.01 9.94 -32.43
N LEU A 358 -1.49 10.64 -33.44
CA LEU A 358 -0.11 11.13 -33.45
C LEU A 358 0.13 12.23 -32.39
N PRO A 359 -0.72 13.26 -32.23
CA PRO A 359 -0.60 14.22 -31.13
C PRO A 359 -0.77 13.58 -29.76
N LEU A 360 -1.66 12.59 -29.62
CA LEU A 360 -1.88 11.88 -28.36
C LEU A 360 -0.64 11.05 -27.97
N SER A 361 0.00 10.39 -28.94
CA SER A 361 1.29 9.70 -28.73
C SER A 361 2.42 10.66 -28.35
N LYS A 362 2.45 11.86 -28.94
CA LYS A 362 3.40 12.92 -28.57
C LYS A 362 3.12 13.46 -27.16
N ALA A 363 1.85 13.64 -26.82
CA ALA A 363 1.41 14.07 -25.50
C ALA A 363 1.71 13.03 -24.43
N GLN A 364 1.71 11.73 -24.75
CA GLN A 364 2.08 10.63 -23.82
C GLN A 364 3.58 10.61 -23.49
N LYS A 365 4.46 11.15 -24.35
CA LYS A 365 5.91 11.17 -24.10
C LYS A 365 6.26 12.03 -22.88
N ALA A 366 5.65 13.21 -22.72
CA ALA A 366 5.90 14.10 -21.59
C ALA A 366 5.58 13.46 -20.21
N PRO A 367 4.38 12.90 -19.95
CA PRO A 367 4.06 12.25 -18.69
C PRO A 367 4.86 10.94 -18.51
N SER A 368 5.21 10.23 -19.59
CA SER A 368 6.11 9.08 -19.50
C SER A 368 7.51 9.48 -19.01
N MET A 369 8.06 10.58 -19.55
CA MET A 369 9.33 11.14 -19.09
C MET A 369 9.24 11.62 -17.64
N GLN A 370 8.16 12.33 -17.28
CA GLN A 370 7.92 12.76 -15.89
C GLN A 370 7.82 11.56 -14.94
N LYS A 371 7.08 10.51 -15.32
CA LYS A 371 6.97 9.28 -14.54
C LYS A 371 8.35 8.63 -14.35
N SER A 372 9.15 8.55 -15.40
CA SER A 372 10.52 8.00 -15.30
C SER A 372 11.41 8.84 -14.38
N HIS A 373 11.33 10.17 -14.46
CA HIS A 373 12.08 11.09 -13.61
C HIS A 373 11.65 10.99 -12.14
N LEU A 374 10.35 10.97 -11.86
CA LEU A 374 9.82 10.78 -10.51
C LEU A 374 10.19 9.40 -9.96
N SER A 375 10.12 8.34 -10.77
CA SER A 375 10.53 7.00 -10.33
C SER A 375 12.02 6.93 -10.01
N ALA A 376 12.88 7.64 -10.77
CA ALA A 376 14.30 7.71 -10.50
C ALA A 376 14.60 8.49 -9.22
N ILE A 377 13.88 9.58 -8.95
CA ILE A 377 14.00 10.32 -7.68
C ILE A 377 13.52 9.44 -6.52
N LEU A 378 12.35 8.82 -6.62
CA LEU A 378 11.84 7.94 -5.57
C LEU A 378 12.77 6.75 -5.29
N ALA A 379 13.38 6.17 -6.32
CA ALA A 379 14.37 5.10 -6.14
C ALA A 379 15.63 5.60 -5.42
N LYS A 380 16.11 6.80 -5.76
CA LYS A 380 17.24 7.44 -5.04
C LYS A 380 16.89 7.69 -3.59
N GLU A 381 15.73 8.26 -3.31
CA GLU A 381 15.26 8.52 -1.94
C GLU A 381 15.05 7.23 -1.14
N LYS A 382 14.48 6.18 -1.76
CA LYS A 382 14.37 4.86 -1.11
C LYS A 382 15.75 4.30 -0.76
N TRP A 383 16.71 4.40 -1.67
CA TRP A 383 18.05 3.88 -1.42
C TRP A 383 18.81 4.69 -0.36
N THR A 384 18.73 6.03 -0.38
CA THR A 384 19.37 6.89 0.62
C THR A 384 18.79 6.64 2.01
N THR A 385 17.46 6.51 2.13
CA THR A 385 16.79 6.22 3.40
C THR A 385 17.13 4.83 3.92
N CYS A 386 17.13 3.79 3.08
CA CYS A 386 17.55 2.45 3.49
C CYS A 386 19.01 2.45 3.98
N ARG A 387 19.92 3.08 3.22
CA ARG A 387 21.33 3.21 3.64
C ARG A 387 21.51 3.95 4.95
N MET A 388 20.73 5.01 5.19
CA MET A 388 20.74 5.73 6.45
C MET A 388 20.25 4.84 7.60
N LEU A 389 19.18 4.08 7.40
CA LEU A 389 18.65 3.15 8.39
C LEU A 389 19.61 2.00 8.70
N ASP A 390 20.33 1.49 7.70
CA ASP A 390 21.38 0.48 7.89
C ASP A 390 22.55 1.05 8.69
N ARG A 391 22.98 2.29 8.40
CA ARG A 391 24.01 2.96 9.19
C ARG A 391 23.57 3.17 10.64
N LEU A 392 22.35 3.67 10.85
CA LEU A 392 21.79 3.83 12.20
C LEU A 392 21.70 2.49 12.93
N ARG A 393 21.39 1.41 12.21
CA ARG A 393 21.38 0.07 12.76
C ARG A 393 22.77 -0.34 13.24
N ASP A 394 23.81 -0.14 12.43
CA ASP A 394 25.19 -0.46 12.79
C ASP A 394 25.71 0.38 13.96
N GLU A 395 25.26 1.63 14.07
CA GLU A 395 25.58 2.52 15.19
C GLU A 395 24.79 2.20 16.48
N SER A 396 23.71 1.42 16.38
CA SER A 396 22.83 1.13 17.51
C SER A 396 23.12 -0.22 18.17
N HIS A 397 23.23 -0.21 19.49
CA HIS A 397 23.31 -1.44 20.29
C HIS A 397 21.93 -2.04 20.60
N LEU A 398 20.85 -1.29 20.38
CA LEU A 398 19.48 -1.70 20.68
C LEU A 398 19.00 -2.87 19.79
N LEU A 399 19.28 -2.81 18.49
CA LEU A 399 18.81 -3.83 17.54
C LEU A 399 19.52 -5.20 17.71
N PRO A 400 20.84 -5.25 17.97
CA PRO A 400 21.52 -6.48 18.36
C PRO A 400 21.02 -7.09 19.66
N GLU A 401 20.69 -6.28 20.67
CA GLU A 401 20.18 -6.73 21.97
C GLU A 401 18.75 -7.28 21.87
N TYR A 402 17.90 -6.66 21.04
CA TYR A 402 16.49 -7.05 20.86
C TYR A 402 16.19 -7.42 19.39
N PRO A 403 16.74 -8.53 18.87
CA PRO A 403 16.52 -8.92 17.49
C PRO A 403 15.13 -9.52 17.30
N ILE A 404 14.44 -9.15 16.22
CA ILE A 404 13.28 -9.90 15.76
C ILE A 404 13.75 -11.28 15.28
N LEU A 405 13.51 -12.32 16.10
CA LEU A 405 13.93 -13.70 15.83
C LEU A 405 13.37 -14.24 14.50
N THR A 406 12.21 -13.77 14.06
CA THR A 406 11.59 -14.19 12.79
C THR A 406 12.37 -13.75 11.55
N ARG A 407 13.34 -12.83 11.68
CA ARG A 407 14.10 -12.24 10.58
C ARG A 407 15.56 -12.68 10.53
N GLN A 408 16.06 -13.38 11.54
CA GLN A 408 17.43 -13.86 11.56
C GLN A 408 17.66 -14.97 10.52
N PRO A 409 18.77 -14.95 9.75
CA PRO A 409 19.02 -15.91 8.68
C PRO A 409 19.05 -17.37 9.15
N ARG A 410 19.44 -17.61 10.41
CA ARG A 410 19.43 -18.93 11.05
C ARG A 410 18.01 -19.44 11.34
N PHE A 411 17.08 -18.55 11.63
CA PHE A 411 15.68 -18.87 11.90
C PHE A 411 14.79 -18.75 10.66
N LYS A 412 15.30 -18.24 9.53
CA LYS A 412 14.56 -18.24 8.26
C LYS A 412 14.12 -19.65 7.86
N HIS A 413 14.91 -20.68 8.15
CA HIS A 413 14.55 -22.07 7.84
C HIS A 413 13.50 -22.65 8.82
N ALA A 414 13.57 -22.28 10.10
CA ALA A 414 12.58 -22.70 11.11
C ALA A 414 11.24 -21.94 10.94
N VAL A 415 11.30 -20.65 10.63
CA VAL A 415 10.14 -19.79 10.40
C VAL A 415 9.54 -20.04 9.01
N ALA A 416 10.32 -20.42 8.00
CA ALA A 416 9.77 -20.93 6.72
C ALA A 416 9.15 -22.33 6.86
N ALA A 417 9.53 -23.12 7.87
CA ALA A 417 8.86 -24.37 8.21
C ALA A 417 7.54 -24.12 8.95
N ILE A 418 7.46 -23.09 9.80
CA ILE A 418 6.26 -22.71 10.55
C ILE A 418 5.29 -21.87 9.69
N ASN A 419 5.81 -21.04 8.79
CA ASN A 419 5.05 -20.21 7.85
C ASN A 419 5.16 -20.78 6.42
N ARG A 420 4.68 -22.01 6.20
CA ARG A 420 4.38 -22.47 4.83
C ARG A 420 3.03 -21.90 4.38
N LEU A 421 3.06 -20.64 3.93
CA LEU A 421 2.20 -20.04 2.90
C LEU A 421 2.72 -18.61 2.60
N PRO A 422 2.69 -18.14 1.34
CA PRO A 422 3.77 -18.23 0.36
C PRO A 422 4.67 -16.98 0.34
N SER A 423 5.99 -17.17 0.45
CA SER A 423 7.00 -16.20 -0.02
C SER A 423 8.24 -16.94 -0.52
N LEU A 424 8.02 -17.80 -1.50
CA LEU A 424 9.06 -18.42 -2.30
C LEU A 424 8.80 -18.01 -3.73
N LEU A 425 9.29 -16.81 -4.08
CA LEU A 425 9.64 -16.33 -5.42
C LEU A 425 9.85 -14.81 -5.32
N SER A 426 10.96 -14.39 -4.73
CA SER A 426 11.45 -13.02 -4.77
C SER A 426 11.90 -12.70 -6.20
N SER A 427 10.94 -12.41 -7.06
CA SER A 427 11.11 -11.67 -8.32
C SER A 427 10.82 -10.19 -8.04
N PRO A 428 11.61 -9.23 -8.56
CA PRO A 428 11.71 -7.88 -8.01
C PRO A 428 10.59 -6.94 -8.48
N THR A 429 9.32 -7.38 -8.47
CA THR A 429 8.20 -6.54 -8.93
C THR A 429 6.81 -6.95 -8.39
N ASN A 430 6.68 -7.28 -7.11
CA ASN A 430 5.34 -7.42 -6.49
C ASN A 430 4.96 -6.14 -5.73
N PRO A 431 3.82 -5.47 -6.03
CA PRO A 431 3.37 -4.27 -5.33
C PRO A 431 2.85 -4.52 -3.90
N ASN A 432 2.90 -5.78 -3.44
CA ASN A 432 2.42 -6.20 -2.12
C ASN A 432 3.55 -6.61 -1.16
N GLU A 433 4.81 -6.49 -1.57
CA GLU A 433 5.94 -6.60 -0.65
C GLU A 433 6.01 -5.32 0.18
N ARG A 434 5.90 -5.46 1.51
CA ARG A 434 6.07 -4.33 2.43
C ARG A 434 7.40 -3.65 2.10
N SER A 435 7.37 -2.33 1.91
CA SER A 435 8.55 -1.54 1.58
C SER A 435 9.69 -1.85 2.55
N GLU A 436 10.90 -2.05 2.05
CA GLU A 436 12.12 -2.30 2.85
C GLU A 436 12.23 -1.30 4.02
N ILE A 437 11.97 -0.01 3.77
CA ILE A 437 11.97 1.04 4.80
C ILE A 437 11.02 0.71 5.95
N VAL A 438 9.81 0.23 5.65
CA VAL A 438 8.81 -0.18 6.64
C VAL A 438 9.32 -1.38 7.41
N THR A 439 9.97 -2.34 6.74
CA THR A 439 10.56 -3.49 7.45
C THR A 439 11.67 -3.06 8.42
N HIS A 440 12.54 -2.13 8.03
CA HIS A 440 13.56 -1.58 8.92
C HIS A 440 12.92 -0.84 10.10
N ALA A 441 11.91 0.00 9.86
CA ALA A 441 11.20 0.73 10.91
C ALA A 441 10.48 -0.20 11.90
N GLU A 442 9.85 -1.28 11.42
CA GLU A 442 9.22 -2.30 12.28
C GLU A 442 10.24 -2.96 13.23
N ALA A 443 11.49 -3.18 12.77
CA ALA A 443 12.55 -3.73 13.62
C ALA A 443 12.92 -2.80 14.78
N TRP A 444 13.03 -1.50 14.47
CA TRP A 444 13.27 -0.47 15.48
C TRP A 444 12.12 -0.32 16.46
N ALA A 445 10.87 -0.32 15.97
CA ALA A 445 9.68 -0.23 16.81
C ALA A 445 9.58 -1.42 17.78
N PHE A 446 9.88 -2.62 17.30
CA PHE A 446 9.92 -3.82 18.14
C PHE A 446 11.03 -3.72 19.20
N ALA A 447 12.26 -3.43 18.80
CA ALA A 447 13.39 -3.35 19.72
C ALA A 447 13.19 -2.25 20.80
N ALA A 448 12.63 -1.10 20.42
CA ALA A 448 12.30 -0.03 21.36
C ALA A 448 11.21 -0.45 22.35
N LYS A 449 10.20 -1.20 21.89
CA LYS A 449 9.15 -1.72 22.77
C LYS A 449 9.72 -2.73 23.77
N GLU A 450 10.47 -3.72 23.30
CA GLU A 450 11.06 -4.75 24.17
C GLU A 450 12.03 -4.16 25.19
N ALA A 451 12.88 -3.20 24.78
CA ALA A 451 13.74 -2.49 25.73
C ALA A 451 12.92 -1.68 26.75
N GLY A 452 11.81 -1.08 26.33
CA GLY A 452 10.88 -0.39 27.23
C GLY A 452 10.24 -1.33 28.24
N ASP A 453 9.84 -2.52 27.80
CA ASP A 453 9.21 -3.52 28.66
C ASP A 453 10.22 -4.13 29.65
N VAL A 454 11.47 -4.39 29.21
CA VAL A 454 12.55 -4.87 30.09
C VAL A 454 12.96 -3.82 31.12
N THR A 455 13.14 -2.57 30.72
CA THR A 455 13.49 -1.49 31.64
C THR A 455 12.37 -1.22 32.64
N ARG A 456 11.11 -1.26 32.20
CA ARG A 456 9.94 -1.19 33.08
C ARG A 456 9.95 -2.32 34.10
N GLY A 457 10.09 -3.57 33.67
CA GLY A 457 10.14 -4.72 34.58
C GLY A 457 11.29 -4.63 35.59
N TYR A 458 12.45 -4.12 35.18
CA TYR A 458 13.57 -3.86 36.09
C TYR A 458 13.27 -2.77 37.12
N ILE A 459 12.62 -1.69 36.70
CA ILE A 459 12.19 -0.62 37.61
C ILE A 459 11.16 -1.14 38.60
N GLU A 460 10.15 -1.89 38.13
CA GLU A 460 9.11 -2.49 38.97
C GLU A 460 9.73 -3.41 40.04
N GLN A 461 10.63 -4.32 39.65
CA GLN A 461 11.34 -5.17 40.60
C GLN A 461 12.17 -4.37 41.61
N ARG A 462 12.86 -3.31 41.17
CA ARG A 462 13.62 -2.42 42.05
C ARG A 462 12.72 -1.65 43.00
N THR A 463 11.55 -1.21 42.54
CA THR A 463 10.58 -0.53 43.39
C THR A 463 9.97 -1.49 44.41
N ASP A 464 9.67 -2.73 44.03
CA ASP A 464 9.14 -3.74 44.95
C ASP A 464 10.16 -4.02 46.06
N ILE A 465 11.42 -4.30 45.71
CA ILE A 465 12.51 -4.49 46.68
C ILE A 465 12.68 -3.25 47.58
N ALA A 466 12.60 -2.04 47.01
CA ALA A 466 12.71 -0.82 47.79
C ALA A 466 11.53 -0.65 48.75
N THR A 467 10.31 -1.00 48.35
CA THR A 467 9.13 -0.93 49.23
C THR A 467 9.17 -1.99 50.32
N GLU A 468 9.65 -3.20 50.03
CA GLU A 468 9.88 -4.25 51.02
C GLU A 468 10.93 -3.81 52.04
N LEU A 469 12.04 -3.24 51.56
CA LEU A 469 13.10 -2.73 52.43
C LEU A 469 12.62 -1.53 53.27
N ALA A 470 11.79 -0.65 52.71
CA ALA A 470 11.17 0.44 53.44
C ALA A 470 10.21 -0.06 54.53
N ARG A 471 9.35 -1.05 54.22
CA ARG A 471 8.48 -1.68 55.23
C ARG A 471 9.28 -2.36 56.34
N ASN A 472 10.32 -3.12 55.98
CA ASN A 472 11.21 -3.74 56.95
C ASN A 472 11.88 -2.69 57.85
N ALA A 473 12.34 -1.56 57.27
CA ALA A 473 12.90 -0.47 58.04
C ALA A 473 11.86 0.18 58.97
N GLU A 474 10.63 0.42 58.50
CA GLU A 474 9.53 0.91 59.33
C GLU A 474 9.20 -0.04 60.49
N ASP A 475 9.17 -1.35 60.24
CA ASP A 475 8.90 -2.35 61.27
C ASP A 475 10.04 -2.41 62.31
N THR A 476 11.31 -2.39 61.88
CA THR A 476 12.44 -2.29 62.82
C THR A 476 12.41 -1.01 63.64
N LEU A 477 11.97 0.12 63.06
CA LEU A 477 11.79 1.35 63.80
C LEU A 477 10.67 1.20 64.83
N LYS A 478 9.50 0.67 64.45
CA LYS A 478 8.40 0.40 65.39
C LYS A 478 8.87 -0.43 66.58
N GLU A 479 9.62 -1.52 66.34
CA GLU A 479 10.21 -2.36 67.40
C GLU A 479 11.14 -1.56 68.33
N MET A 480 12.01 -0.70 67.78
CA MET A 480 12.87 0.17 68.59
C MET A 480 12.08 1.21 69.42
N TYR A 481 11.04 1.81 68.83
CA TYR A 481 10.16 2.76 69.52
C TYR A 481 9.37 2.07 70.64
N GLU A 482 8.87 0.86 70.42
CA GLU A 482 8.25 0.02 71.44
C GLU A 482 9.22 -0.32 72.58
N LEU A 483 10.46 -0.70 72.27
CA LEU A 483 11.50 -0.97 73.28
C LEU A 483 11.81 0.27 74.13
N MET A 484 11.77 1.47 73.52
CA MET A 484 11.97 2.75 74.19
C MET A 484 10.71 3.30 74.86
N ASN A 485 9.58 2.58 74.83
CA ASN A 485 8.27 3.02 75.32
C ASN A 485 7.82 4.39 74.74
N GLN A 486 8.04 4.60 73.43
CA GLN A 486 7.59 5.79 72.71
C GLN A 486 6.60 5.40 71.61
N ASP A 487 5.49 6.12 71.49
CA ASP A 487 4.46 5.84 70.47
C ASP A 487 5.00 6.23 69.07
N PHE A 488 5.26 5.24 68.21
CA PHE A 488 5.79 5.44 66.84
C PHE A 488 4.90 6.39 66.02
N GLU A 489 3.59 6.16 66.03
CA GLU A 489 2.60 6.95 65.30
C GLU A 489 2.55 8.42 65.77
N GLU A 490 2.83 8.72 67.05
CA GLU A 490 2.88 10.10 67.54
C GLU A 490 4.18 10.82 67.12
N ALA A 491 5.27 10.06 66.96
CA ALA A 491 6.58 10.58 66.55
C ALA A 491 6.71 10.78 65.03
N THR A 492 6.09 9.91 64.23
CA THR A 492 6.13 9.96 62.76
C THR A 492 4.88 10.57 62.13
N ALA A 493 3.81 10.80 62.89
CA ALA A 493 2.74 11.71 62.48
C ALA A 493 3.32 13.10 62.29
N SER A 494 3.75 13.39 61.05
CA SER A 494 3.91 14.75 60.58
C SER A 494 2.65 15.52 60.96
N LYS A 495 2.81 16.73 61.49
CA LYS A 495 1.69 17.64 61.76
C LYS A 495 1.01 18.01 60.43
N ALA A 496 0.25 17.09 59.84
CA ALA A 496 -0.54 17.27 58.63
C ALA A 496 -1.81 18.10 58.88
N LYS A 497 -1.72 19.01 59.86
CA LYS A 497 -2.70 20.04 60.19
C LYS A 497 -1.96 21.32 60.53
N ASP A 498 -1.03 21.74 59.68
CA ASP A 498 -0.77 23.16 59.49
C ASP A 498 -0.19 23.40 58.10
N LYS A 499 -1.11 23.82 57.23
CA LYS A 499 -0.98 24.67 56.05
C LYS A 499 -0.10 24.19 54.89
N GLU A 500 -0.75 24.18 53.73
CA GLU A 500 -0.17 24.51 52.42
C GLU A 500 0.92 25.56 52.58
N ASP A 501 2.18 25.15 52.48
CA ASP A 501 3.26 26.01 52.05
C ASP A 501 4.05 25.21 51.01
N ASP A 502 3.87 25.64 49.77
CA ASP A 502 4.38 25.04 48.53
C ASP A 502 5.88 25.38 48.40
N GLY A 503 6.65 24.93 49.39
CA GLY A 503 8.07 25.18 49.55
C GLY A 503 8.89 24.00 49.06
N ASP A 504 9.66 24.22 47.99
CA ASP A 504 10.55 23.25 47.36
C ASP A 504 11.44 22.55 48.40
N ILE A 505 11.19 21.25 48.58
CA ILE A 505 11.69 20.38 49.67
C ILE A 505 13.23 20.44 49.77
N TRP A 506 13.91 20.67 48.65
CA TRP A 506 15.37 20.72 48.52
C TRP A 506 16.05 21.96 49.12
N THR A 507 15.30 22.94 49.61
CA THR A 507 15.86 24.15 50.26
C THR A 507 15.76 24.15 51.79
N SER A 508 15.02 23.19 52.37
CA SER A 508 14.61 23.20 53.77
C SER A 508 15.63 22.61 54.76
N GLU A 509 16.60 21.81 54.28
CA GLU A 509 17.55 21.08 55.13
C GLU A 509 18.52 21.99 55.91
N SER A 510 18.67 23.26 55.52
CA SER A 510 19.59 24.21 56.17
C SER A 510 19.02 24.95 57.39
N ARG A 511 17.74 24.77 57.75
CA ARG A 511 17.08 25.58 58.82
C ARG A 511 16.76 24.86 60.13
N PHE A 512 17.07 23.58 60.26
CA PHE A 512 16.66 22.80 61.45
C PHE A 512 17.63 22.83 62.66
N ALA A 513 18.65 23.69 62.67
CA ALA A 513 19.63 23.70 63.76
C ALA A 513 19.28 24.59 64.97
N ARG A 514 18.26 25.47 64.92
CA ARG A 514 17.97 26.40 66.03
C ARG A 514 16.48 26.67 66.17
N ASN A 515 15.74 25.75 66.79
CA ASN A 515 14.57 26.06 67.61
C ASN A 515 14.04 24.79 68.28
N ARG A 516 14.66 24.38 69.40
CA ARG A 516 14.01 23.53 70.40
C ARG A 516 13.45 24.43 71.50
N GLY A 517 12.29 25.02 71.23
CA GLY A 517 11.45 25.61 72.26
C GLY A 517 10.75 24.51 73.06
N ARG A 518 10.89 24.54 74.38
CA ARG A 518 10.22 23.63 75.34
C ARG A 518 8.72 23.59 75.08
N GLN A 519 8.22 22.47 74.57
CA GLN A 519 6.81 22.08 74.75
C GLN A 519 6.73 21.10 75.91
N ALA A 520 5.88 21.44 76.87
CA ALA A 520 5.60 20.63 78.05
C ALA A 520 5.01 19.28 77.59
N ARG A 521 5.79 18.22 77.78
CA ARG A 521 5.37 16.84 77.57
C ARG A 521 4.50 16.46 78.77
N SER A 522 3.20 16.29 78.57
CA SER A 522 2.38 15.58 79.55
C SER A 522 2.92 14.16 79.64
N GLU A 523 3.40 13.76 80.81
CA GLU A 523 3.93 12.42 81.06
C GLU A 523 2.78 11.41 80.99
N LYS A 524 2.56 10.84 79.80
CA LYS A 524 1.79 9.60 79.68
C LYS A 524 2.61 8.48 80.36
N ARG A 525 1.93 7.66 81.16
CA ARG A 525 2.55 6.54 81.89
C ARG A 525 3.36 5.65 80.93
N PRO A 526 4.63 5.34 81.25
CA PRO A 526 5.40 4.41 80.43
C PRO A 526 4.67 3.05 80.44
N LYS A 527 4.38 2.51 79.26
CA LYS A 527 3.77 1.19 79.07
C LYS A 527 4.82 0.30 78.45
N GLY A 528 5.09 -0.84 79.08
CA GLY A 528 6.08 -1.83 78.62
C GLY A 528 6.81 -2.51 79.79
N PRO A 529 7.57 -3.58 79.53
CA PRO A 529 8.28 -4.35 80.56
C PRO A 529 9.34 -3.55 81.33
N TRP A 530 9.77 -2.40 80.79
CA TRP A 530 10.72 -1.47 81.42
C TRP A 530 10.07 -0.35 82.25
N SER A 531 8.73 -0.27 82.28
CA SER A 531 7.99 0.78 83.01
C SER A 531 8.19 0.75 84.54
N GLY A 532 8.74 -0.34 85.08
CA GLY A 532 9.10 -0.49 86.50
C GLY A 532 10.49 0.02 86.86
N LEU A 533 11.35 0.35 85.89
CA LEU A 533 12.75 0.76 86.13
C LEU A 533 12.88 2.27 86.35
N ASN A 534 12.01 2.87 87.16
CA ASN A 534 12.13 4.27 87.55
C ASN A 534 13.12 4.41 88.72
N GLY A 535 14.43 4.36 88.42
CA GLY A 535 15.52 5.04 89.16
C GLY A 535 15.63 4.98 90.70
N ARG A 536 14.78 4.24 91.42
CA ARG A 536 14.82 4.05 92.88
C ARG A 536 15.13 2.60 93.19
N VAL A 537 16.33 2.17 92.82
CA VAL A 537 16.96 1.05 93.51
C VAL A 537 17.60 1.66 94.76
N CYS A 538 16.88 1.64 95.88
CA CYS A 538 17.46 1.95 97.18
C CYS A 538 18.49 0.86 97.48
N ALA A 539 19.77 1.20 97.48
CA ALA A 539 20.79 0.40 98.15
C ALA A 539 20.46 0.40 99.64
N ILE A 540 19.94 -0.73 100.15
CA ILE A 540 19.94 -1.01 101.58
C ILE A 540 21.39 -1.41 101.90
N GLY A 541 22.16 -0.47 102.45
CA GLY A 541 23.40 -0.77 103.11
C GLY A 541 23.08 -1.12 104.57
N ASP A 542 23.33 -2.37 104.96
CA ASP A 542 23.45 -2.75 106.36
C ASP A 542 24.71 -2.10 106.94
N GLY A 543 24.54 -1.34 108.02
CA GLY A 543 25.59 -0.69 108.81
C GLY A 543 25.03 -0.25 110.15
#